data_AF-A0A2S4JRN2-F1
#
_entry.id   AF-A0A2S4JRN2-F1
#
_cell.length_a   1.000
_cell.length_b   1.000
_cell.length_c   1.000
_cell.angle_alpha   90.00
_cell.angle_beta   90.00
_cell.angle_gamma   90.00
#
_symmetry.space_group_name_H-M   'P 1'
#
loop_
_entity.id
_entity.type
_entity.pdbx_description
1 polymer ?
#
loop_
_entity_poly.entity_id
_entity_poly.type
_entity_poly.pdbx_seq_one_letter_code
_entity_poly.pdbx_strand_id
1 'polypeptide(L)'
;MTDTDTLWKIEEIRDLMVAAGKIALSHFEAPATEYKADHSLVTAADREIEQFFTEQLRPSPETGTTLLGEETWEKLDARTRENLFRGATWVVDPIDGTAPYANHLPSWGISLGLLLEGRFAEGAIFLPCSGELFITRKGLVLYEQGPRDPRGWAFENLQPLAAPERPYRPGGMVALPHEIARTTRFPGPNPIQVNGCAVYSLTNLFQGNYLAYIAKIRLWDVAGAIPMLQNLGFLIHFADGRALGPSVTDQDWVLDPRDPNLWKSRGRLYTARSPETLEEIRRIYQTP
;
A
#
# COMPACT_ATOMS: atom_id res chain seq x y z
N MET A 1 -19.22 17.09 -8.33
CA MET A 1 -17.78 16.86 -8.14
C MET A 1 -17.58 16.53 -6.69
N THR A 2 -17.12 15.32 -6.41
CA THR A 2 -16.73 14.90 -5.08
C THR A 2 -15.37 15.52 -4.79
N ASP A 3 -15.27 16.31 -3.72
CA ASP A 3 -14.06 17.07 -3.38
C ASP A 3 -13.21 16.29 -2.36
N THR A 4 -11.89 16.28 -2.54
CA THR A 4 -10.95 15.67 -1.59
C THR A 4 -11.12 16.26 -0.20
N ASP A 5 -11.35 17.57 -0.10
CA ASP A 5 -11.45 18.28 1.19
C ASP A 5 -12.67 17.83 2.02
N THR A 6 -13.71 17.25 1.39
CA THR A 6 -14.89 16.74 2.12
C THR A 6 -14.74 15.28 2.53
N LEU A 7 -14.07 14.46 1.71
CA LEU A 7 -13.87 13.03 1.96
C LEU A 7 -12.64 12.74 2.83
N TRP A 8 -11.59 13.53 2.73
CA TRP A 8 -10.28 13.25 3.33
C TRP A 8 -9.94 14.24 4.45
N LYS A 9 -10.66 14.12 5.56
CA LYS A 9 -10.34 14.88 6.79
C LYS A 9 -9.34 14.08 7.62
N ILE A 10 -8.18 14.65 7.86
CA ILE A 10 -7.05 13.95 8.48
C ILE A 10 -7.38 13.39 9.84
N GLU A 11 -8.12 14.16 10.65
CA GLU A 11 -8.49 13.74 11.99
C GLU A 11 -9.38 12.49 11.94
N GLU A 12 -10.34 12.46 11.02
CA GLU A 12 -11.23 11.31 10.80
C GLU A 12 -10.44 10.11 10.24
N ILE A 13 -9.55 10.32 9.26
CA ILE A 13 -8.71 9.25 8.68
C ILE A 13 -7.73 8.70 9.72
N ARG A 14 -7.07 9.56 10.51
CA ARG A 14 -6.20 9.15 11.61
C ARG A 14 -6.94 8.26 12.58
N ASP A 15 -8.10 8.71 13.06
CA ASP A 15 -8.88 7.98 14.06
C ASP A 15 -9.34 6.62 13.52
N LEU A 16 -9.72 6.59 12.23
CA LEU A 16 -10.07 5.37 11.51
C LEU A 16 -8.89 4.39 11.42
N MET A 17 -7.71 4.85 11.01
CA MET A 17 -6.50 4.01 10.93
C MET A 17 -6.06 3.50 12.31
N VAL A 18 -6.17 4.32 13.36
CA VAL A 18 -5.88 3.93 14.74
C VAL A 18 -6.86 2.86 15.23
N ALA A 19 -8.16 3.01 14.96
CA ALA A 19 -9.17 2.03 15.31
C ALA A 19 -8.94 0.70 14.58
N ALA A 20 -8.66 0.73 13.28
CA ALA A 20 -8.32 -0.45 12.49
C ALA A 20 -7.06 -1.14 13.02
N GLY A 21 -6.02 -0.39 13.41
CA GLY A 21 -4.82 -0.96 14.02
C GLY A 21 -5.06 -1.61 15.39
N LYS A 22 -6.01 -1.09 16.18
CA LYS A 22 -6.42 -1.72 17.45
C LYS A 22 -7.17 -3.03 17.20
N ILE A 23 -8.04 -3.08 16.18
CA ILE A 23 -8.67 -4.34 15.73
C ILE A 23 -7.60 -5.32 15.26
N ALA A 24 -6.65 -4.89 14.43
CA ALA A 24 -5.56 -5.75 13.98
C ALA A 24 -4.77 -6.34 15.16
N LEU A 25 -4.45 -5.55 16.19
CA LEU A 25 -3.71 -6.03 17.34
C LEU A 25 -4.52 -6.94 18.29
N SER A 26 -5.85 -6.79 18.39
CA SER A 26 -6.65 -7.68 19.22
C SER A 26 -6.67 -9.12 18.71
N HIS A 27 -6.51 -9.31 17.40
CA HIS A 27 -6.38 -10.61 16.75
C HIS A 27 -4.93 -11.12 16.67
N PHE A 28 -3.93 -10.25 16.83
CA PHE A 28 -2.52 -10.56 16.50
C PHE A 28 -1.86 -11.60 17.44
N GLU A 29 -2.33 -11.71 18.69
CA GLU A 29 -1.82 -12.72 19.64
C GLU A 29 -2.24 -14.15 19.26
N ALA A 30 -3.41 -14.31 18.64
CA ALA A 30 -3.92 -15.60 18.19
C ALA A 30 -4.66 -15.45 16.84
N PRO A 31 -3.93 -15.23 15.73
CA PRO A 31 -4.52 -15.00 14.42
C PRO A 31 -5.33 -16.21 13.97
N ALA A 32 -6.65 -16.04 13.83
CA ALA A 32 -7.50 -17.06 13.22
C ALA A 32 -7.34 -16.98 11.69
N THR A 33 -6.73 -18.00 11.09
CA THR A 33 -6.38 -18.02 9.66
C THR A 33 -7.26 -18.97 8.86
N GLU A 34 -7.62 -18.58 7.65
CA GLU A 34 -8.20 -19.42 6.60
C GLU A 34 -7.34 -19.35 5.33
N TYR A 35 -7.37 -20.41 4.51
CA TYR A 35 -6.74 -20.38 3.19
C TYR A 35 -7.77 -20.01 2.12
N LYS A 36 -7.45 -19.02 1.28
CA LYS A 36 -8.20 -18.74 0.05
C LYS A 36 -7.96 -19.86 -0.98
N ALA A 37 -8.78 -19.89 -2.03
CA ALA A 37 -8.69 -20.91 -3.07
C ALA A 37 -7.32 -20.94 -3.80
N ASP A 38 -6.62 -19.80 -3.83
CA ASP A 38 -5.28 -19.65 -4.41
C ASP A 38 -4.13 -19.95 -3.42
N HIS A 39 -4.46 -20.52 -2.25
CA HIS A 39 -3.54 -20.80 -1.14
C HIS A 39 -2.94 -19.57 -0.44
N SER A 40 -3.40 -18.36 -0.76
CA SER A 40 -3.10 -17.19 0.07
C SER A 40 -3.84 -17.29 1.42
N LEU A 41 -3.29 -16.62 2.43
CA LEU A 41 -3.86 -16.58 3.78
C LEU A 41 -4.80 -15.38 3.90
N VAL A 42 -5.87 -15.54 4.67
CA VAL A 42 -6.72 -14.46 5.19
C VAL A 42 -6.96 -14.70 6.68
N THR A 43 -7.07 -13.65 7.47
CA THR A 43 -7.39 -13.76 8.89
C THR A 43 -8.73 -13.16 9.25
N ALA A 44 -9.19 -13.44 10.48
CA ALA A 44 -10.36 -12.75 11.05
C ALA A 44 -10.15 -11.22 11.13
N ALA A 45 -8.92 -10.76 11.35
CA ALA A 45 -8.60 -9.33 11.35
C ALA A 45 -8.84 -8.69 9.97
N ASP A 46 -8.44 -9.34 8.87
CA ASP A 46 -8.64 -8.82 7.52
C ASP A 46 -10.12 -8.51 7.27
N ARG A 47 -11.00 -9.48 7.60
CA ARG A 47 -12.44 -9.36 7.43
C ARG A 47 -13.06 -8.29 8.33
N GLU A 48 -12.68 -8.28 9.61
CA GLU A 48 -13.23 -7.32 10.58
C GLU A 48 -12.84 -5.88 10.24
N ILE A 49 -11.59 -5.66 9.81
CA ILE A 49 -11.09 -4.33 9.43
C ILE A 49 -11.76 -3.85 8.14
N GLU A 50 -11.89 -4.71 7.11
CA GLU A 50 -12.58 -4.31 5.87
C GLU A 50 -14.06 -3.99 6.11
N GLN A 51 -14.73 -4.79 6.94
CA GLN A 51 -16.10 -4.52 7.37
C GLN A 51 -16.18 -3.19 8.14
N PHE A 52 -15.27 -2.96 9.09
CA PHE A 52 -15.17 -1.72 9.84
C PHE A 52 -15.01 -0.50 8.91
N PHE A 53 -14.07 -0.55 7.95
CA PHE A 53 -13.92 0.51 6.95
C PHE A 53 -15.20 0.73 6.14
N THR A 54 -15.88 -0.34 5.72
CA THR A 54 -17.15 -0.26 4.99
C THR A 54 -18.23 0.44 5.82
N GLU A 55 -18.34 0.12 7.11
CA GLU A 55 -19.32 0.71 8.02
C GLU A 55 -19.04 2.18 8.35
N GLN A 56 -17.78 2.56 8.50
CA GLN A 56 -17.38 3.93 8.81
C GLN A 56 -17.43 4.84 7.57
N LEU A 57 -16.94 4.38 6.42
CA LEU A 57 -16.86 5.17 5.18
C LEU A 57 -18.19 5.19 4.42
N ARG A 58 -19.09 4.22 4.67
CA ARG A 58 -20.44 4.10 4.10
C ARG A 58 -20.46 4.32 2.57
N PRO A 59 -19.67 3.55 1.81
CA PRO A 59 -19.64 3.69 0.36
C PRO A 59 -21.03 3.43 -0.23
N SER A 60 -21.48 4.32 -1.11
CA SER A 60 -22.73 4.16 -1.86
C SER A 60 -22.55 4.63 -3.31
N PRO A 61 -22.70 3.74 -4.30
CA PRO A 61 -22.67 4.12 -5.71
C PRO A 61 -23.68 5.22 -6.07
N GLU A 62 -24.76 5.37 -5.29
CA GLU A 62 -25.77 6.42 -5.48
C GLU A 62 -25.24 7.80 -5.11
N THR A 63 -24.37 7.86 -4.10
CA THR A 63 -23.66 9.09 -3.70
C THR A 63 -22.31 9.24 -4.43
N GLY A 64 -22.02 8.36 -5.39
CA GLY A 64 -20.77 8.37 -6.17
C GLY A 64 -19.55 7.92 -5.38
N THR A 65 -19.73 7.17 -4.28
CA THR A 65 -18.64 6.60 -3.46
C THR A 65 -18.65 5.08 -3.54
N THR A 66 -17.51 4.44 -3.71
CA THR A 66 -17.39 2.97 -3.68
C THR A 66 -16.22 2.52 -2.82
N LEU A 67 -16.13 1.22 -2.55
CA LEU A 67 -15.01 0.61 -1.84
C LEU A 67 -14.52 -0.61 -2.62
N LEU A 68 -13.20 -0.70 -2.75
CA LEU A 68 -12.48 -1.83 -3.31
C LEU A 68 -11.54 -2.38 -2.23
N GLY A 69 -11.96 -3.47 -1.58
CA GLY A 69 -11.16 -4.16 -0.57
C GLY A 69 -10.59 -5.47 -1.10
N GLU A 70 -9.44 -5.89 -0.56
CA GLU A 70 -8.80 -7.17 -0.91
C GLU A 70 -9.74 -8.36 -0.72
N GLU A 71 -10.59 -8.36 0.31
CA GLU A 71 -11.37 -9.53 0.71
C GLU A 71 -12.77 -9.61 0.08
N THR A 72 -13.33 -8.48 -0.36
CA THR A 72 -14.70 -8.42 -0.89
C THR A 72 -14.82 -8.01 -2.34
N TRP A 73 -13.74 -7.67 -3.06
CA TRP A 73 -13.83 -7.21 -4.45
C TRP A 73 -14.56 -8.20 -5.39
N GLU A 74 -14.46 -9.51 -5.13
CA GLU A 74 -15.15 -10.55 -5.91
C GLU A 74 -16.67 -10.47 -5.77
N LYS A 75 -17.14 -10.02 -4.61
CA LYS A 75 -18.56 -9.92 -4.24
C LYS A 75 -19.22 -8.64 -4.72
N LEU A 76 -18.46 -7.71 -5.31
CA LEU A 76 -19.00 -6.46 -5.84
C LEU A 76 -20.02 -6.74 -6.96
N ASP A 77 -21.18 -6.10 -6.86
CA ASP A 77 -22.19 -6.12 -7.90
C ASP A 77 -21.70 -5.41 -9.18
N ALA A 78 -22.38 -5.64 -10.31
CA ALA A 78 -21.99 -5.07 -11.59
C ALA A 78 -22.00 -3.53 -11.60
N ARG A 79 -22.99 -2.91 -10.96
CA ARG A 79 -23.13 -1.45 -10.89
C ARG A 79 -21.97 -0.83 -10.09
N THR A 80 -21.62 -1.40 -8.95
CA THR A 80 -20.49 -0.95 -8.13
C THR A 80 -19.19 -1.09 -8.92
N ARG A 81 -18.98 -2.23 -9.60
CA ARG A 81 -17.79 -2.48 -10.42
C ARG A 81 -17.64 -1.47 -11.57
N GLU A 82 -18.73 -1.09 -12.24
CA GLU A 82 -18.72 -0.08 -13.31
C GLU A 82 -18.42 1.35 -12.81
N ASN A 83 -18.60 1.61 -11.51
CA ASN A 83 -18.40 2.92 -10.89
C ASN A 83 -17.07 3.06 -10.14
N LEU A 84 -16.28 1.97 -9.99
CA LEU A 84 -14.99 1.96 -9.28
C LEU A 84 -14.01 3.07 -9.72
N PHE A 85 -14.11 3.55 -10.95
CA PHE A 85 -13.20 4.55 -11.51
C PHE A 85 -13.89 5.85 -11.95
N ARG A 86 -15.19 6.02 -11.69
CA ARG A 86 -15.98 7.17 -12.15
C ARG A 86 -16.20 8.23 -11.08
N GLY A 87 -16.21 7.82 -9.81
CA GLY A 87 -16.43 8.70 -8.66
C GLY A 87 -15.28 8.60 -7.66
N ALA A 88 -15.61 8.64 -6.37
CA ALA A 88 -14.66 8.39 -5.31
C ALA A 88 -14.65 6.90 -4.95
N THR A 89 -13.47 6.32 -4.80
CA THR A 89 -13.30 4.91 -4.45
C THR A 89 -12.25 4.78 -3.37
N TRP A 90 -12.67 4.24 -2.22
CA TRP A 90 -11.77 3.83 -1.16
C TRP A 90 -11.13 2.50 -1.56
N VAL A 91 -9.81 2.43 -1.58
CA VAL A 91 -9.08 1.19 -1.87
C VAL A 91 -8.37 0.76 -0.60
N VAL A 92 -8.68 -0.44 -0.10
CA VAL A 92 -8.30 -0.90 1.24
C VAL A 92 -7.52 -2.20 1.15
N ASP A 93 -6.37 -2.24 1.82
CA ASP A 93 -5.72 -3.48 2.24
C ASP A 93 -5.79 -3.54 3.78
N PRO A 94 -6.67 -4.40 4.34
CA PRO A 94 -6.88 -4.52 5.77
C PRO A 94 -5.62 -4.95 6.55
N ILE A 95 -4.82 -5.86 5.98
CA ILE A 95 -3.56 -6.35 6.53
C ILE A 95 -2.61 -6.67 5.36
N ASP A 96 -1.88 -5.66 4.90
CA ASP A 96 -0.78 -5.91 3.96
C ASP A 96 0.34 -6.63 4.70
N GLY A 97 0.69 -7.81 4.20
CA GLY A 97 1.56 -8.75 4.90
C GLY A 97 0.79 -9.72 5.80
N THR A 98 -0.31 -10.29 5.32
CA THR A 98 -1.07 -11.32 6.04
C THR A 98 -0.19 -12.51 6.47
N ALA A 99 0.80 -12.90 5.67
CA ALA A 99 1.73 -13.98 6.02
C ALA A 99 2.62 -13.64 7.23
N PRO A 100 3.37 -12.52 7.27
CA PRO A 100 4.07 -12.11 8.48
C PRO A 100 3.12 -11.87 9.66
N TYR A 101 1.95 -11.28 9.45
CA TYR A 101 0.93 -11.10 10.49
C TYR A 101 0.50 -12.43 11.14
N ALA A 102 0.11 -13.42 10.34
CA ALA A 102 -0.30 -14.74 10.80
C ALA A 102 0.81 -15.53 11.50
N ASN A 103 2.08 -15.14 11.30
CA ASN A 103 3.24 -15.76 11.93
C ASN A 103 3.85 -14.88 13.05
N HIS A 104 3.08 -13.93 13.58
CA HIS A 104 3.48 -13.03 14.68
C HIS A 104 4.74 -12.19 14.40
N LEU A 105 5.08 -11.99 13.13
CA LEU A 105 6.16 -11.09 12.73
C LEU A 105 5.62 -9.65 12.67
N PRO A 106 6.40 -8.63 13.05
CA PRO A 106 5.90 -7.25 13.14
C PRO A 106 5.88 -6.51 11.80
N SER A 107 6.19 -7.17 10.68
CA SER A 107 6.33 -6.56 9.35
C SER A 107 5.04 -6.66 8.54
N TRP A 108 4.02 -5.90 8.96
CA TRP A 108 2.72 -5.77 8.31
C TRP A 108 2.14 -4.38 8.58
N GLY A 109 1.10 -4.00 7.84
CA GLY A 109 0.43 -2.71 8.00
C GLY A 109 -0.96 -2.67 7.40
N ILE A 110 -1.59 -1.50 7.53
CA ILE A 110 -2.92 -1.21 6.97
C ILE A 110 -2.73 -0.16 5.87
N SER A 111 -3.33 -0.38 4.70
CA SER A 111 -3.28 0.53 3.55
C SER A 111 -4.68 1.08 3.26
N LEU A 112 -4.79 2.40 3.14
CA LEU A 112 -6.02 3.08 2.70
C LEU A 112 -5.67 4.10 1.63
N GLY A 113 -6.22 3.95 0.42
CA GLY A 113 -6.12 4.94 -0.65
C GLY A 113 -7.49 5.54 -0.99
N LEU A 114 -7.50 6.81 -1.36
CA LEU A 114 -8.66 7.48 -1.96
C LEU A 114 -8.39 7.74 -3.44
N LEU A 115 -9.16 7.08 -4.29
CA LEU A 115 -9.17 7.27 -5.72
C LEU A 115 -10.30 8.22 -6.11
N LEU A 116 -10.01 9.27 -6.87
CA LEU A 116 -11.01 10.19 -7.43
C LEU A 116 -10.94 10.10 -8.95
N GLU A 117 -12.06 9.72 -9.57
CA GLU A 117 -12.20 9.62 -11.04
C GLU A 117 -11.06 8.79 -11.67
N GLY A 118 -10.72 7.67 -11.02
CA GLY A 118 -9.67 6.76 -11.49
C GLY A 118 -8.24 7.22 -11.19
N ARG A 119 -8.04 8.28 -10.40
CA ARG A 119 -6.72 8.80 -10.01
C ARG A 119 -6.54 8.80 -8.50
N PHE A 120 -5.44 8.24 -7.99
CA PHE A 120 -5.13 8.29 -6.56
C PHE A 120 -4.86 9.74 -6.13
N ALA A 121 -5.64 10.21 -5.16
CA ALA A 121 -5.61 11.59 -4.68
C ALA A 121 -4.93 11.70 -3.30
N GLU A 122 -5.32 10.84 -2.36
CA GLU A 122 -4.81 10.83 -0.99
C GLU A 122 -4.65 9.38 -0.49
N GLY A 123 -3.82 9.17 0.52
CA GLY A 123 -3.51 7.85 1.06
C GLY A 123 -3.01 7.90 2.50
N ALA A 124 -3.26 6.81 3.22
CA ALA A 124 -2.83 6.59 4.59
C ALA A 124 -2.23 5.18 4.72
N ILE A 125 -1.19 5.07 5.53
CA ILE A 125 -0.54 3.83 5.90
C ILE A 125 -0.33 3.85 7.40
N PHE A 126 -0.72 2.77 8.07
CA PHE A 126 -0.42 2.58 9.48
C PHE A 126 0.35 1.28 9.69
N LEU A 127 1.44 1.35 10.45
CA LEU A 127 2.19 0.18 10.92
C LEU A 127 1.96 0.03 12.44
N PRO A 128 0.97 -0.77 12.86
CA PRO A 128 0.62 -0.92 14.28
C PRO A 128 1.79 -1.38 15.15
N CYS A 129 2.58 -2.36 14.72
CA CYS A 129 3.67 -2.91 15.53
C CYS A 129 4.79 -1.89 15.86
N SER A 130 5.04 -0.93 14.97
CA SER A 130 6.04 0.13 15.18
C SER A 130 5.45 1.47 15.62
N GLY A 131 4.12 1.59 15.63
CA GLY A 131 3.41 2.82 15.96
C GLY A 131 3.63 3.92 14.93
N GLU A 132 3.79 3.59 13.64
CA GLU A 132 4.12 4.57 12.60
C GLU A 132 2.92 4.87 11.72
N LEU A 133 2.48 6.13 11.71
CA LEU A 133 1.35 6.59 10.91
C LEU A 133 1.83 7.58 9.83
N PHE A 134 1.44 7.31 8.59
CA PHE A 134 1.67 8.16 7.43
C PHE A 134 0.32 8.54 6.83
N ILE A 135 0.08 9.83 6.59
CA ILE A 135 -1.16 10.34 5.99
C ILE A 135 -0.82 11.47 5.03
N THR A 136 -1.39 11.47 3.83
CA THR A 136 -1.22 12.59 2.90
C THR A 136 -2.20 13.73 3.18
N ARG A 137 -1.76 14.96 2.88
CA ARG A 137 -2.61 16.15 2.88
C ARG A 137 -2.04 17.17 1.92
N LYS A 138 -2.84 17.64 0.95
CA LYS A 138 -2.50 18.85 0.16
C LYS A 138 -1.09 18.79 -0.45
N GLY A 139 -0.72 17.63 -1.00
CA GLY A 139 0.59 17.41 -1.62
C GLY A 139 1.75 17.12 -0.65
N LEU A 140 1.48 16.99 0.65
CA LEU A 140 2.46 16.58 1.66
C LEU A 140 2.20 15.12 2.08
N VAL A 141 3.24 14.50 2.65
CA VAL A 141 3.10 13.29 3.48
C VAL A 141 3.39 13.71 4.90
N LEU A 142 2.41 13.55 5.78
CA LEU A 142 2.58 13.76 7.20
C LEU A 142 2.91 12.43 7.88
N TYR A 143 3.80 12.47 8.85
CA TYR A 143 4.30 11.32 9.57
C TYR A 143 4.38 11.61 11.07
N GLU A 144 4.04 10.62 11.87
CA GLU A 144 4.30 10.60 13.29
C GLU A 144 4.58 9.16 13.74
N GLN A 145 5.59 9.02 14.60
CA GLN A 145 5.87 7.78 15.31
C GLN A 145 5.35 7.89 16.74
N GLY A 146 4.26 7.18 17.00
CA GLY A 146 3.70 6.99 18.32
C GLY A 146 4.43 5.90 19.12
N PRO A 147 3.98 5.63 20.35
CA PRO A 147 4.52 4.53 21.14
C PRO A 147 4.22 3.18 20.48
N ARG A 148 5.05 2.17 20.76
CA ARG A 148 4.79 0.77 20.35
C ARG A 148 3.61 0.15 21.09
N ASP A 149 3.27 0.68 22.26
CA ASP A 149 2.09 0.24 23.03
C ASP A 149 0.82 0.89 22.43
N PRO A 150 -0.16 0.10 21.93
CA PRO A 150 -1.37 0.63 21.32
C PRO A 150 -2.26 1.46 22.25
N ARG A 151 -2.10 1.31 23.57
CA ARG A 151 -2.84 2.11 24.56
C ARG A 151 -2.42 3.58 24.54
N GLY A 152 -1.25 3.90 23.97
CA GLY A 152 -0.70 5.25 23.91
C GLY A 152 -0.88 5.96 22.56
N TRP A 153 -1.61 5.40 21.59
CA TRP A 153 -1.81 6.04 20.30
C TRP A 153 -2.80 7.20 20.37
N ALA A 154 -2.30 8.42 20.16
CA ALA A 154 -3.09 9.65 20.02
C ALA A 154 -2.75 10.45 18.73
N PHE A 155 -1.59 10.22 18.12
CA PHE A 155 -1.11 10.85 16.87
C PHE A 155 -1.55 12.32 16.69
N GLU A 156 -1.10 13.19 17.60
CA GLU A 156 -1.50 14.59 17.66
C GLU A 156 -0.51 15.54 16.98
N ASN A 157 0.64 15.03 16.53
CA ASN A 157 1.77 15.82 16.04
C ASN A 157 2.32 15.29 14.69
N LEU A 158 1.42 15.05 13.75
CA LEU A 158 1.75 14.69 12.36
C LEU A 158 2.57 15.81 11.68
N GLN A 159 3.83 15.52 11.35
CA GLN A 159 4.77 16.47 10.74
C GLN A 159 5.08 16.10 9.28
N PRO A 160 5.34 17.09 8.39
CA PRO A 160 5.77 16.79 7.03
C PRO A 160 7.05 15.92 7.00
N LEU A 161 6.97 14.79 6.29
CA LEU A 161 8.10 13.91 6.05
C LEU A 161 8.94 14.43 4.87
N ALA A 162 10.25 14.52 5.07
CA ALA A 162 11.20 14.76 4.00
C ALA A 162 11.92 13.45 3.66
N ALA A 163 11.61 12.87 2.49
CA ALA A 163 12.29 11.66 2.03
C ALA A 163 13.71 11.98 1.55
N PRO A 164 14.76 11.37 2.13
CA PRO A 164 16.13 11.64 1.73
C PRO A 164 16.44 11.03 0.37
N GLU A 165 17.09 11.80 -0.50
CA GLU A 165 17.66 11.26 -1.73
C GLU A 165 19.02 10.63 -1.42
N ARG A 166 19.16 9.33 -1.70
CA ARG A 166 20.42 8.60 -1.52
C ARG A 166 20.96 8.17 -2.88
N PRO A 167 22.25 8.42 -3.18
CA PRO A 167 22.87 7.90 -4.40
C PRO A 167 22.99 6.39 -4.32
N TYR A 168 23.20 5.78 -5.49
CA TYR A 168 23.42 4.34 -5.57
C TYR A 168 24.65 3.95 -4.75
N ARG A 169 24.56 2.82 -4.05
CA ARG A 169 25.70 2.21 -3.38
C ARG A 169 25.53 0.69 -3.29
N PRO A 170 26.59 -0.10 -3.50
CA PRO A 170 26.56 -1.55 -3.36
C PRO A 170 26.04 -2.04 -2.00
N GLY A 171 26.27 -1.32 -0.90
CA GLY A 171 25.77 -1.71 0.44
C GLY A 171 24.36 -1.21 0.76
N GLY A 172 23.66 -0.58 -0.19
CA GLY A 172 22.30 -0.08 0.02
C GLY A 172 21.29 -1.23 -0.04
N MET A 173 20.36 -1.29 0.91
CA MET A 173 19.36 -2.36 0.96
C MET A 173 18.31 -2.19 -0.15
N VAL A 174 17.97 -3.28 -0.82
CA VAL A 174 16.88 -3.34 -1.80
C VAL A 174 15.81 -4.28 -1.27
N ALA A 175 14.57 -3.81 -1.18
CA ALA A 175 13.45 -4.61 -0.69
C ALA A 175 12.68 -5.27 -1.83
N LEU A 176 12.17 -6.48 -1.58
CA LEU A 176 11.37 -7.28 -2.52
C LEU A 176 10.21 -7.98 -1.79
N PRO A 177 9.07 -8.22 -2.46
CA PRO A 177 8.03 -9.10 -1.94
C PRO A 177 8.41 -10.58 -2.11
N HIS A 178 7.77 -11.46 -1.34
CA HIS A 178 8.00 -12.92 -1.37
C HIS A 178 7.85 -13.51 -2.77
N GLU A 179 6.88 -13.02 -3.54
CA GLU A 179 6.57 -13.55 -4.88
C GLU A 179 7.77 -13.46 -5.84
N ILE A 180 8.46 -12.31 -5.87
CA ILE A 180 9.58 -12.17 -6.81
C ILE A 180 10.81 -12.93 -6.30
N ALA A 181 11.04 -12.93 -4.98
CA ALA A 181 12.14 -13.67 -4.36
C ALA A 181 12.06 -15.19 -4.64
N ARG A 182 10.85 -15.75 -4.79
CA ARG A 182 10.64 -17.18 -5.11
C ARG A 182 10.92 -17.54 -6.56
N THR A 183 10.80 -16.58 -7.48
CA THR A 183 10.78 -16.84 -8.93
C THR A 183 12.02 -16.31 -9.64
N THR A 184 12.79 -15.45 -8.98
CA THR A 184 13.85 -14.66 -9.62
C THR A 184 15.11 -14.67 -8.79
N ARG A 185 16.25 -14.87 -9.45
CA ARG A 185 17.56 -14.63 -8.83
C ARG A 185 17.86 -13.13 -8.89
N PHE A 186 18.43 -12.59 -7.82
CA PHE A 186 18.85 -11.20 -7.73
C PHE A 186 20.37 -11.12 -7.67
N PRO A 187 21.08 -11.36 -8.79
CA PRO A 187 22.52 -11.22 -8.83
C PRO A 187 22.87 -9.73 -8.78
N GLY A 188 23.40 -9.28 -7.65
CA GLY A 188 23.82 -7.91 -7.48
C GLY A 188 24.54 -7.74 -6.15
N PRO A 189 25.28 -6.65 -5.97
CA PRO A 189 26.06 -6.45 -4.75
C PRO A 189 25.19 -5.98 -3.57
N ASN A 190 23.94 -5.57 -3.80
CA ASN A 190 23.04 -5.06 -2.77
C ASN A 190 22.57 -6.17 -1.84
N PRO A 191 22.58 -5.94 -0.51
CA PRO A 191 21.80 -6.75 0.42
C PRO A 191 20.31 -6.68 0.04
N ILE A 192 19.69 -7.85 -0.03
CA ILE A 192 18.28 -8.00 -0.38
C ILE A 192 17.47 -8.25 0.89
N GLN A 193 16.43 -7.44 1.10
CA GLN A 193 15.47 -7.62 2.18
C GLN A 193 14.15 -8.17 1.64
N VAL A 194 13.67 -9.26 2.23
CA VAL A 194 12.40 -9.90 1.88
C VAL A 194 11.59 -10.01 3.16
N ASN A 195 10.56 -9.15 3.32
CA ASN A 195 9.77 -9.08 4.56
C ASN A 195 8.29 -9.46 4.38
N GLY A 196 7.81 -9.57 3.13
CA GLY A 196 6.46 -10.05 2.83
C GLY A 196 5.35 -9.01 2.95
N CYS A 197 5.67 -7.72 3.10
CA CYS A 197 4.71 -6.62 3.20
C CYS A 197 5.16 -5.42 2.34
N ALA A 198 4.28 -4.93 1.48
CA ALA A 198 4.58 -3.82 0.58
C ALA A 198 4.67 -2.48 1.32
N VAL A 199 3.69 -2.13 2.14
CA VAL A 199 3.63 -0.87 2.88
C VAL A 199 4.74 -0.76 3.92
N TYR A 200 5.12 -1.87 4.56
CA TYR A 200 6.32 -1.91 5.42
C TYR A 200 7.58 -1.62 4.61
N SER A 201 7.66 -2.13 3.38
CA SER A 201 8.79 -1.85 2.49
C SER A 201 8.83 -0.41 1.99
N LEU A 202 7.67 0.13 1.60
CA LEU A 202 7.52 1.49 1.08
C LEU A 202 7.75 2.55 2.16
N THR A 203 7.27 2.36 3.38
CA THR A 203 7.53 3.27 4.50
C THR A 203 9.00 3.32 4.90
N ASN A 204 9.70 2.18 4.88
CA ASN A 204 11.16 2.14 5.04
C ASN A 204 11.90 2.83 3.88
N LEU A 205 11.35 2.76 2.66
CA LEU A 205 11.87 3.51 1.52
C LEU A 205 11.66 5.03 1.71
N PHE A 206 10.49 5.46 2.18
CA PHE A 206 10.19 6.88 2.45
C PHE A 206 11.15 7.50 3.46
N GLN A 207 11.51 6.73 4.50
CA GLN A 207 12.48 7.14 5.52
C GLN A 207 13.94 7.01 5.07
N GLY A 208 14.19 6.44 3.88
CA GLY A 208 15.52 6.21 3.34
C GLY A 208 16.28 5.07 4.00
N ASN A 209 15.59 4.13 4.67
CA ASN A 209 16.21 2.91 5.19
C ASN A 209 16.52 1.95 4.03
N TYR A 210 15.66 1.94 3.00
CA TYR A 210 15.90 1.22 1.75
C TYR A 210 16.33 2.17 0.64
N LEU A 211 17.19 1.67 -0.25
CA LEU A 211 17.65 2.36 -1.44
C LEU A 211 16.61 2.27 -2.57
N ALA A 212 16.00 1.09 -2.70
CA ALA A 212 14.97 0.83 -3.70
C ALA A 212 14.01 -0.28 -3.27
N TYR A 213 12.84 -0.31 -3.90
CA TYR A 213 11.85 -1.38 -3.80
C TYR A 213 11.54 -1.90 -5.21
N ILE A 214 11.55 -3.21 -5.40
CA ILE A 214 11.19 -3.84 -6.68
C ILE A 214 10.03 -4.80 -6.44
N ALA A 215 8.90 -4.57 -7.10
CA ALA A 215 7.67 -5.32 -6.84
C ALA A 215 6.80 -5.51 -8.08
N LYS A 216 6.00 -6.57 -8.07
CA LYS A 216 4.83 -6.75 -8.91
C LYS A 216 3.68 -6.86 -7.92
N ILE A 217 2.79 -5.89 -7.93
CA ILE A 217 2.01 -5.53 -6.74
C ILE A 217 0.53 -5.44 -7.09
N ARG A 218 -0.37 -5.72 -6.14
CA ARG A 218 -1.80 -5.46 -6.31
C ARG A 218 -2.14 -4.02 -5.99
N LEU A 219 -3.27 -3.56 -6.51
CA LEU A 219 -3.69 -2.17 -6.40
C LEU A 219 -3.82 -1.72 -4.94
N TRP A 220 -4.35 -2.57 -4.06
CA TRP A 220 -4.56 -2.27 -2.64
C TRP A 220 -3.26 -2.25 -1.81
N ASP A 221 -2.31 -3.16 -2.08
CA ASP A 221 -0.99 -3.19 -1.43
C ASP A 221 -0.21 -1.87 -1.57
N VAL A 222 -0.52 -1.04 -2.59
CA VAL A 222 0.14 0.23 -2.89
C VAL A 222 -0.81 1.44 -2.87
N ALA A 223 -2.10 1.23 -2.62
CA ALA A 223 -3.13 2.27 -2.69
C ALA A 223 -2.84 3.46 -1.78
N GLY A 224 -2.53 3.20 -0.50
CA GLY A 224 -2.14 4.24 0.45
C GLY A 224 -0.79 4.89 0.14
N ALA A 225 0.08 4.19 -0.61
CA ALA A 225 1.44 4.62 -0.90
C ALA A 225 1.59 5.42 -2.20
N ILE A 226 0.72 5.26 -3.21
CA ILE A 226 0.85 5.96 -4.49
C ILE A 226 0.88 7.49 -4.30
N PRO A 227 -0.08 8.13 -3.60
CA PRO A 227 -0.03 9.57 -3.33
C PRO A 227 1.24 9.97 -2.56
N MET A 228 1.69 9.13 -1.63
CA MET A 228 2.91 9.39 -0.84
C MET A 228 4.16 9.38 -1.71
N LEU A 229 4.30 8.38 -2.58
CA LEU A 229 5.42 8.27 -3.53
C LEU A 229 5.51 9.53 -4.40
N GLN A 230 4.37 10.04 -4.86
CA GLN A 230 4.32 11.26 -5.66
C GLN A 230 4.72 12.50 -4.87
N ASN A 231 4.09 12.70 -3.72
CA ASN A 231 4.30 13.87 -2.86
C ASN A 231 5.75 13.93 -2.34
N LEU A 232 6.39 12.78 -2.13
CA LEU A 232 7.78 12.68 -1.70
C LEU A 232 8.79 12.70 -2.87
N GLY A 233 8.32 12.69 -4.12
CA GLY A 233 9.16 12.76 -5.32
C GLY A 233 9.90 11.46 -5.66
N PHE A 234 9.34 10.31 -5.31
CA PHE A 234 9.85 9.01 -5.76
C PHE A 234 9.50 8.75 -7.22
N LEU A 235 10.39 8.02 -7.88
CA LEU A 235 10.20 7.54 -9.24
C LEU A 235 9.76 6.08 -9.18
N ILE A 236 8.76 5.72 -9.99
CA ILE A 236 8.22 4.37 -10.09
C ILE A 236 8.20 3.98 -11.57
N HIS A 237 9.14 3.16 -12.04
CA HIS A 237 9.22 2.80 -13.45
C HIS A 237 9.01 1.30 -13.65
N PHE A 238 8.33 0.94 -14.73
CA PHE A 238 8.32 -0.42 -15.25
C PHE A 238 9.69 -0.81 -15.79
N ALA A 239 9.89 -2.11 -16.03
CA ALA A 239 11.12 -2.63 -16.63
C ALA A 239 11.45 -1.98 -17.99
N ASP A 240 10.43 -1.63 -18.79
CA ASP A 240 10.56 -0.94 -20.09
C ASP A 240 10.89 0.56 -19.96
N GLY A 241 10.85 1.12 -18.75
CA GLY A 241 11.20 2.51 -18.44
C GLY A 241 10.03 3.47 -18.43
N ARG A 242 8.83 2.98 -18.73
CA ARG A 242 7.62 3.76 -18.59
C ARG A 242 7.35 4.05 -17.11
N ALA A 243 6.99 5.28 -16.80
CA ALA A 243 6.63 5.67 -15.44
C ALA A 243 5.20 5.21 -15.10
N LEU A 244 5.01 4.75 -13.87
CA LEU A 244 3.69 4.55 -13.28
C LEU A 244 3.21 5.88 -12.69
N GLY A 245 2.09 6.38 -13.21
CA GLY A 245 1.39 7.54 -12.65
C GLY A 245 0.39 7.14 -11.55
N PRO A 246 -0.41 8.11 -11.06
CA PRO A 246 -1.44 7.83 -10.06
C PRO A 246 -2.77 7.36 -10.67
N SER A 247 -2.87 7.38 -11.99
CA SER A 247 -4.07 6.97 -12.71
C SER A 247 -4.10 5.44 -12.82
N VAL A 248 -5.26 4.87 -12.55
CA VAL A 248 -5.51 3.44 -12.72
C VAL A 248 -5.98 3.21 -14.16
N THR A 249 -5.05 2.75 -15.00
CA THR A 249 -5.29 2.50 -16.41
C THR A 249 -5.09 1.02 -16.74
N ASP A 250 -5.70 0.57 -17.83
CA ASP A 250 -5.50 -0.77 -18.38
C ASP A 250 -4.09 -0.98 -18.95
N GLN A 251 -3.30 0.08 -19.14
CA GLN A 251 -1.90 0.04 -19.54
C GLN A 251 -0.98 -0.34 -18.37
N ASP A 252 -1.34 0.08 -17.16
CA ASP A 252 -0.54 -0.08 -15.95
C ASP A 252 -0.99 -1.27 -15.11
N TRP A 253 -2.28 -1.55 -15.13
CA TRP A 253 -2.95 -2.53 -14.28
C TRP A 253 -3.71 -3.56 -15.12
N VAL A 254 -3.80 -4.78 -14.61
CA VAL A 254 -4.69 -5.79 -15.16
C VAL A 254 -6.10 -5.49 -14.65
N LEU A 255 -7.00 -5.09 -15.55
CA LEU A 255 -8.37 -4.68 -15.23
C LEU A 255 -9.45 -5.57 -15.87
N ASP A 256 -9.07 -6.62 -16.63
CA ASP A 256 -10.02 -7.59 -17.18
C ASP A 256 -10.50 -8.52 -16.05
N PRO A 257 -11.80 -8.53 -15.70
CA PRO A 257 -12.33 -9.36 -14.62
C PRO A 257 -12.14 -10.87 -14.81
N ARG A 258 -11.76 -11.32 -16.01
CA ARG A 258 -11.51 -12.72 -16.34
C ARG A 258 -10.04 -13.11 -16.19
N ASP A 259 -9.13 -12.15 -16.02
CA ASP A 259 -7.71 -12.42 -15.85
C ASP A 259 -7.43 -12.84 -14.40
N PRO A 260 -6.72 -13.95 -14.15
CA PRO A 260 -6.36 -14.39 -12.81
C PRO A 260 -5.44 -13.41 -12.06
N ASN A 261 -4.84 -12.43 -12.75
CA ASN A 261 -4.02 -11.38 -12.16
C ASN A 261 -4.77 -10.04 -12.03
N LEU A 262 -6.10 -10.03 -12.05
CA LEU A 262 -6.90 -8.82 -11.86
C LEU A 262 -6.37 -7.98 -10.67
N TRP A 263 -6.33 -6.67 -10.86
CA TRP A 263 -5.78 -5.65 -9.95
C TRP A 263 -4.26 -5.63 -9.80
N LYS A 264 -3.53 -6.51 -10.47
CA LYS A 264 -2.07 -6.55 -10.40
C LYS A 264 -1.42 -5.60 -11.41
N SER A 265 -0.25 -5.06 -11.07
CA SER A 265 0.57 -4.33 -12.02
C SER A 265 0.95 -5.21 -13.22
N ARG A 266 0.89 -4.65 -14.43
CA ARG A 266 1.19 -5.40 -15.67
C ARG A 266 2.63 -5.90 -15.76
N GLY A 267 3.54 -5.25 -15.04
CA GLY A 267 4.94 -5.62 -14.97
C GLY A 267 5.53 -5.34 -13.59
N ARG A 268 6.82 -5.64 -13.45
CA ARG A 268 7.59 -5.24 -12.27
C ARG A 268 7.81 -3.74 -12.30
N LEU A 269 7.62 -3.15 -11.14
CA LEU A 269 7.88 -1.76 -10.81
C LEU A 269 9.20 -1.69 -10.04
N TYR A 270 10.01 -0.71 -10.39
CA TYR A 270 11.23 -0.34 -9.70
C TYR A 270 11.00 1.03 -9.11
N THR A 271 11.25 1.17 -7.82
CA THR A 271 10.97 2.40 -7.09
C THR A 271 12.21 2.87 -6.36
N ALA A 272 12.61 4.12 -6.59
CA ALA A 272 13.74 4.76 -5.93
C ALA A 272 13.56 6.29 -5.89
N ARG A 273 14.24 6.96 -4.96
CA ARG A 273 14.14 8.42 -4.81
C ARG A 273 14.99 9.19 -5.83
N SER A 274 16.12 8.60 -6.25
CA SER A 274 17.08 9.21 -7.17
C SER A 274 16.96 8.59 -8.57
N PRO A 275 16.97 9.39 -9.65
CA PRO A 275 17.01 8.88 -11.03
C PRO A 275 18.20 7.95 -11.28
N GLU A 276 19.40 8.33 -10.81
CA GLU A 276 20.62 7.52 -10.93
C GLU A 276 20.44 6.15 -10.27
N THR A 277 19.91 6.15 -9.04
CA THR A 277 19.65 4.91 -8.30
C THR A 277 18.63 4.05 -9.03
N LEU A 278 17.55 4.66 -9.54
CA LEU A 278 16.51 3.93 -10.26
C LEU A 278 17.07 3.23 -11.51
N GLU A 279 17.87 3.94 -12.30
CA GLU A 279 18.50 3.42 -13.51
C GLU A 279 19.46 2.27 -13.19
N GLU A 280 20.30 2.45 -12.18
CA GLU A 280 21.29 1.43 -11.78
C GLU A 280 20.61 0.18 -11.20
N ILE A 281 19.61 0.35 -10.34
CA ILE A 281 18.81 -0.75 -9.80
C ILE A 281 18.07 -1.50 -10.92
N ARG A 282 17.50 -0.78 -11.89
CA ARG A 282 16.90 -1.41 -13.07
C ARG A 282 17.95 -2.17 -13.87
N ARG A 283 19.09 -1.56 -14.19
CA ARG A 283 20.17 -2.20 -14.96
C ARG A 283 20.66 -3.50 -14.30
N ILE A 284 20.79 -3.53 -12.97
CA ILE A 284 21.28 -4.70 -12.23
C ILE A 284 20.20 -5.79 -12.13
N TYR A 285 18.96 -5.42 -11.79
CA TYR A 285 17.91 -6.37 -11.41
C TYR A 285 16.81 -6.55 -12.47
N GLN A 286 16.97 -5.94 -13.65
CA GLN A 286 16.16 -6.24 -14.83
C GLN A 286 16.52 -7.64 -15.31
N THR A 287 15.76 -8.63 -14.82
CA THR A 287 15.82 -9.96 -15.41
C THR A 287 15.01 -10.00 -16.70
N PRO A 288 15.41 -10.83 -17.68
CA PRO A 288 14.57 -11.17 -18.83
C PRO A 288 13.19 -11.71 -18.41
#